data_AF-A0A8S0TTV7-F1
#
_entry.id   AF-A0A8S0TTV7-F1
#
_cell.length_a   1.000
_cell.length_b   1.000
_cell.length_c   1.000
_cell.angle_alpha   90.00
_cell.angle_beta   90.00
_cell.angle_gamma   90.00
#
_symmetry.space_group_name_H-M   'P 1'
#
loop_
_entity.id
_entity.type
_entity.pdbx_description
1 polymer ?
#
loop_
_entity_poly.entity_id
_entity_poly.type
_entity_poly.pdbx_seq_one_letter_code
_entity_poly.pdbx_strand_id
1 'polypeptide(L)'
;MGEEYMVYKDAKQPIGVRVKDLLSRMTLEEKIGQMAQIDRVAATADIMKKHYLGSIISGGGSAPLPHATAADWVKMVNDFQKGDPDLLRRIGNATAVEVRATGIPFAFAPCIAVCRDPRWGRCYESYSEDPKIVEEMTDIILGLQGEISNGSEKGVPYVAGKNKVAACAKHFVGTTILSAINSTVDKNTEVVYSENPDSEYVKSQNFNYAVVVVGEHPYTETKGDSKTLTMADPGPDVIRNICGAVKCVVIIISGRPIVIEPYITEIDALVAAWLPGSEGQGVTDVLFGDYGFTGKLPRTWFKTVDQLPTNIGDSHYDPLFPFGFGLTTKATVSR
;
A
#
# COMPACT_ATOMS: atom_id res chain seq x y z
N MET A 1 -18.75 46.56 -20.76
CA MET A 1 -19.27 46.27 -19.40
C MET A 1 -18.23 45.39 -18.73
N GLY A 2 -17.69 45.79 -17.58
CA GLY A 2 -16.67 44.99 -16.86
C GLY A 2 -17.32 43.81 -16.16
N GLU A 3 -16.63 42.66 -16.10
CA GLU A 3 -17.09 41.49 -15.36
C GLU A 3 -17.28 41.83 -13.87
N GLU A 4 -18.38 41.35 -13.29
CA GLU A 4 -18.67 41.50 -11.85
C GLU A 4 -17.58 40.79 -11.03
N TYR A 5 -17.05 41.47 -10.01
CA TYR A 5 -16.03 40.92 -9.13
C TYR A 5 -16.62 39.84 -8.21
N MET A 6 -16.13 38.60 -8.34
CA MET A 6 -16.61 37.44 -7.59
C MET A 6 -15.66 37.11 -6.43
N VAL A 7 -16.05 37.44 -5.20
CA VAL A 7 -15.22 37.26 -3.98
C VAL A 7 -14.80 35.81 -3.81
N TYR A 8 -15.68 34.84 -4.08
CA TYR A 8 -15.35 33.42 -3.97
C TYR A 8 -14.22 32.96 -4.92
N LYS A 9 -14.00 33.66 -6.04
CA LYS A 9 -12.94 33.40 -7.00
C LYS A 9 -11.59 34.05 -6.62
N ASP A 10 -11.57 35.03 -5.72
CA ASP A 10 -10.32 35.67 -5.28
C ASP A 10 -9.57 34.80 -4.26
N ALA A 11 -8.48 34.19 -4.71
CA ALA A 11 -7.63 33.34 -3.87
C ALA A 11 -6.94 34.08 -2.71
N LYS A 12 -6.91 35.43 -2.73
CA LYS A 12 -6.33 36.24 -1.66
C LYS A 12 -7.28 36.45 -0.47
N GLN A 13 -8.57 36.13 -0.62
CA GLN A 13 -9.54 36.27 0.46
C GLN A 13 -9.49 35.11 1.46
N PRO A 14 -9.84 35.36 2.75
CA PRO A 14 -9.98 34.29 3.72
C PRO A 14 -10.99 33.22 3.28
N ILE A 15 -10.71 31.96 3.56
CA ILE A 15 -11.53 30.81 3.12
C ILE A 15 -13.00 30.97 3.56
N GLY A 16 -13.25 31.33 4.83
CA GLY A 16 -14.61 31.52 5.32
C GLY A 16 -15.40 32.62 4.61
N VAL A 17 -14.72 33.65 4.10
CA VAL A 17 -15.33 34.73 3.32
C VAL A 17 -15.72 34.22 1.92
N ARG A 18 -14.83 33.46 1.27
CA ARG A 18 -15.07 32.87 -0.05
C ARG A 18 -16.21 31.85 -0.02
N VAL A 19 -16.26 31.01 1.02
CA VAL A 19 -17.32 30.01 1.22
C VAL A 19 -18.68 30.70 1.40
N LYS A 20 -18.75 31.74 2.24
CA LYS A 20 -20.01 32.46 2.50
C LYS A 20 -20.53 33.16 1.23
N ASP A 21 -19.66 33.80 0.46
CA ASP A 21 -20.02 34.43 -0.82
C ASP A 21 -20.53 33.38 -1.83
N LEU A 22 -19.84 32.24 -1.99
CA LEU A 22 -20.28 31.17 -2.89
C LEU A 22 -21.66 30.60 -2.48
N LEU A 23 -21.83 30.21 -1.22
CA LEU A 23 -23.09 29.65 -0.71
C LEU A 23 -24.27 30.60 -0.85
N SER A 24 -24.02 31.92 -0.81
CA SER A 24 -25.06 32.93 -0.99
C SER A 24 -25.55 33.05 -2.44
N ARG A 25 -24.72 32.62 -3.40
CA ARG A 25 -25.00 32.70 -4.84
C ARG A 25 -25.57 31.41 -5.42
N MET A 26 -25.46 30.30 -4.70
CA MET A 26 -25.92 28.98 -5.15
C MET A 26 -27.44 28.79 -5.03
N THR A 27 -28.05 28.18 -6.05
CA THR A 27 -29.42 27.67 -5.99
C THR A 27 -29.51 26.46 -5.05
N LEU A 28 -30.74 26.01 -4.77
CA LEU A 28 -30.94 24.79 -4.00
C LEU A 28 -30.43 23.56 -4.76
N GLU A 29 -30.64 23.49 -6.09
CA GLU A 29 -30.13 22.36 -6.89
C GLU A 29 -28.61 22.29 -6.87
N GLU A 30 -27.92 23.43 -6.93
CA GLU A 30 -26.45 23.48 -6.85
C GLU A 30 -25.93 22.99 -5.50
N LYS A 31 -26.62 23.36 -4.40
CA LYS A 31 -26.27 22.90 -3.05
C LYS A 31 -26.46 21.40 -2.89
N ILE A 32 -27.58 20.87 -3.40
CA ILE A 32 -27.85 19.43 -3.40
C ILE A 32 -26.83 18.69 -4.26
N GLY A 33 -26.49 19.22 -5.44
CA GLY A 33 -25.47 18.67 -6.33
C GLY A 33 -24.11 18.54 -5.67
N GLN A 34 -23.68 19.55 -4.89
CA GLN A 34 -22.43 19.49 -4.14
C GLN A 34 -22.40 18.39 -3.06
N MET A 35 -23.57 17.99 -2.54
CA MET A 35 -23.70 16.90 -1.57
C MET A 35 -23.81 15.51 -2.21
N ALA A 36 -23.87 15.43 -3.54
CA ALA A 36 -24.00 14.19 -4.28
C ALA A 36 -22.64 13.69 -4.81
N GLN A 37 -22.38 12.39 -4.59
CA GLN A 37 -21.26 11.65 -5.17
C GLN A 37 -21.81 10.51 -6.05
N ILE A 38 -21.24 10.32 -7.23
CA ILE A 38 -21.61 9.20 -8.13
C ILE A 38 -20.37 8.41 -8.56
N ASP A 39 -20.55 7.15 -8.96
CA ASP A 39 -19.45 6.36 -9.53
C ASP A 39 -19.11 6.86 -10.95
N ARG A 40 -17.82 6.80 -11.30
CA ARG A 40 -17.29 7.15 -12.63
C ARG A 40 -17.96 6.41 -13.78
N VAL A 41 -18.55 5.23 -13.55
CA VAL A 41 -19.27 4.49 -14.61
C VAL A 41 -20.55 5.18 -15.03
N ALA A 42 -21.15 5.97 -14.13
CA ALA A 42 -22.36 6.76 -14.39
C ALA A 42 -22.03 8.22 -14.73
N ALA A 43 -20.77 8.64 -14.62
CA ALA A 43 -20.36 10.02 -14.84
C ALA A 43 -20.09 10.31 -16.32
N THR A 44 -20.64 11.42 -16.80
CA THR A 44 -20.26 12.09 -18.04
C THR A 44 -20.18 13.59 -17.80
N ALA A 45 -19.47 14.35 -18.64
CA ALA A 45 -19.40 15.80 -18.52
C ALA A 45 -20.80 16.47 -18.50
N ASP A 46 -21.75 15.94 -19.28
CA ASP A 46 -23.14 16.43 -19.31
C ASP A 46 -23.90 16.13 -18.02
N ILE A 47 -23.70 14.95 -17.43
CA ILE A 47 -24.32 14.58 -16.15
C ILE A 47 -23.75 15.44 -15.02
N MET A 48 -22.44 15.65 -15.00
CA MET A 48 -21.76 16.53 -14.03
C MET A 48 -22.31 17.96 -14.10
N LYS A 49 -22.48 18.48 -15.33
CA LYS A 49 -22.99 19.84 -15.57
C LYS A 49 -24.48 19.98 -15.26
N LYS A 50 -25.31 19.02 -15.68
CA LYS A 50 -26.77 19.08 -15.51
C LYS A 50 -27.20 19.00 -14.05
N HIS A 51 -26.45 18.27 -13.23
CA HIS A 51 -26.80 17.99 -11.84
C HIS A 51 -25.88 18.66 -10.81
N TYR A 52 -24.96 19.52 -11.25
CA TYR A 52 -24.05 20.29 -10.37
C TYR A 52 -23.26 19.41 -9.39
N LEU A 53 -22.87 18.21 -9.83
CA LEU A 53 -22.31 17.17 -8.97
C LEU A 53 -20.99 17.60 -8.32
N GLY A 54 -20.89 17.42 -7.01
CA GLY A 54 -19.72 17.81 -6.20
C GLY A 54 -18.60 16.78 -6.20
N SER A 55 -18.89 15.51 -6.49
CA SER A 55 -17.90 14.44 -6.39
C SER A 55 -18.16 13.29 -7.36
N ILE A 56 -17.07 12.67 -7.83
CA ILE A 56 -17.06 11.36 -8.49
C ILE A 56 -16.19 10.42 -7.67
N ILE A 57 -16.49 9.12 -7.66
CA ILE A 57 -15.64 8.07 -7.11
C ILE A 57 -15.34 7.00 -8.16
N SER A 58 -14.14 6.43 -8.11
CA SER A 58 -13.83 5.15 -8.75
C SER A 58 -13.88 4.07 -7.68
N GLY A 59 -14.89 3.19 -7.72
CA GLY A 59 -14.90 1.99 -6.87
C GLY A 59 -13.73 1.04 -7.15
N GLY A 60 -13.55 0.02 -6.29
CA GLY A 60 -12.48 -0.97 -6.44
C GLY A 60 -12.52 -1.66 -7.82
N GLY A 61 -11.42 -1.57 -8.57
CA GLY A 61 -11.33 -2.12 -9.94
C GLY A 61 -11.99 -1.26 -11.04
N SER A 62 -12.60 -0.10 -10.69
CA SER A 62 -13.25 0.81 -11.64
C SER A 62 -12.23 1.72 -12.35
N ALA A 63 -11.45 1.11 -13.25
CA ALA A 63 -10.50 1.79 -14.11
C ALA A 63 -11.16 2.38 -15.39
N PRO A 64 -10.53 3.34 -16.07
CA PRO A 64 -11.00 3.85 -17.36
C PRO A 64 -11.03 2.77 -18.44
N LEU A 65 -10.04 1.86 -18.41
CA LEU A 65 -9.78 0.79 -19.36
C LEU A 65 -9.12 -0.40 -18.62
N PRO A 66 -9.21 -1.65 -19.13
CA PRO A 66 -8.59 -2.83 -18.51
C PRO A 66 -7.07 -2.73 -18.26
N HIS A 67 -6.37 -1.92 -19.07
CA HIS A 67 -4.94 -1.61 -18.94
C HIS A 67 -4.72 -0.10 -19.07
N ALA A 68 -5.50 0.68 -18.31
CA ALA A 68 -5.43 2.13 -18.36
C ALA A 68 -4.04 2.64 -17.96
N THR A 69 -3.42 3.41 -18.84
CA THR A 69 -2.23 4.19 -18.52
C THR A 69 -2.56 5.33 -17.56
N ALA A 70 -1.55 5.92 -16.92
CA ALA A 70 -1.71 7.19 -16.20
C ALA A 70 -2.38 8.27 -17.06
N ALA A 71 -2.01 8.33 -18.35
CA ALA A 71 -2.59 9.25 -19.31
C ALA A 71 -4.07 8.97 -19.56
N ASP A 72 -4.53 7.71 -19.53
CA ASP A 72 -5.95 7.36 -19.64
C ASP A 72 -6.74 7.79 -18.39
N TRP A 73 -6.15 7.64 -17.20
CA TRP A 73 -6.72 8.16 -15.95
C TRP A 73 -6.79 9.67 -15.94
N VAL A 74 -5.68 10.34 -16.27
CA VAL A 74 -5.60 11.79 -16.40
C VAL A 74 -6.56 12.26 -17.47
N LYS A 75 -6.68 11.57 -18.61
CA LYS A 75 -7.64 11.90 -19.66
C LYS A 75 -9.08 11.72 -19.18
N MET A 76 -9.41 10.64 -18.48
CA MET A 76 -10.75 10.42 -17.91
C MET A 76 -11.11 11.49 -16.89
N VAL A 77 -10.21 11.77 -15.94
CA VAL A 77 -10.36 12.84 -14.94
C VAL A 77 -10.45 14.19 -15.64
N ASN A 78 -9.59 14.47 -16.61
CA ASN A 78 -9.62 15.66 -17.44
C ASN A 78 -10.81 15.70 -18.40
N ASP A 79 -11.50 14.60 -18.70
CA ASP A 79 -12.74 14.64 -19.48
C ASP A 79 -13.91 14.97 -18.55
N PHE A 80 -13.85 14.55 -17.29
CA PHE A 80 -14.75 15.05 -16.23
C PHE A 80 -14.43 16.50 -15.83
N GLN A 81 -13.15 16.90 -15.89
CA GLN A 81 -12.66 18.20 -15.41
C GLN A 81 -12.48 19.26 -16.53
N LYS A 82 -12.27 18.85 -17.79
CA LYS A 82 -11.71 19.58 -18.97
C LYS A 82 -11.57 21.08 -18.80
N GLY A 83 -10.64 21.38 -17.90
CA GLY A 83 -10.45 22.67 -17.26
C GLY A 83 -9.20 22.73 -16.36
N ASP A 84 -8.01 22.29 -16.85
CA ASP A 84 -6.64 22.86 -16.56
C ASP A 84 -5.53 21.98 -15.85
N PRO A 85 -4.35 21.69 -16.48
CA PRO A 85 -3.17 20.98 -15.90
C PRO A 85 -2.28 21.74 -14.89
N ASP A 86 -2.39 23.06 -14.73
CA ASP A 86 -1.81 23.78 -13.56
C ASP A 86 -2.36 23.22 -12.23
N LEU A 87 -3.40 22.40 -12.32
CA LEU A 87 -4.07 21.73 -11.22
C LEU A 87 -3.20 20.75 -10.46
N LEU A 88 -2.33 19.93 -11.06
CA LEU A 88 -1.53 18.97 -10.27
C LEU A 88 -0.53 19.67 -9.34
N ARG A 89 0.12 20.72 -9.84
CA ARG A 89 0.98 21.59 -9.03
C ARG A 89 0.19 22.34 -7.96
N ARG A 90 -1.03 22.80 -8.28
CA ARG A 90 -1.96 23.40 -7.31
C ARG A 90 -2.46 22.40 -6.27
N ILE A 91 -2.69 21.14 -6.64
CA ILE A 91 -3.10 20.05 -5.73
C ILE A 91 -1.99 19.80 -4.72
N GLY A 92 -0.74 19.66 -5.15
CA GLY A 92 0.39 19.51 -4.23
C GLY A 92 0.51 20.69 -3.27
N ASN A 93 0.36 21.91 -3.78
CA ASN A 93 0.41 23.12 -2.96
C ASN A 93 -0.78 23.23 -1.98
N ALA A 94 -2.00 22.89 -2.43
CA ALA A 94 -3.21 22.89 -1.61
C ALA A 94 -3.14 21.84 -0.51
N THR A 95 -2.73 20.60 -0.85
CA THR A 95 -2.49 19.52 0.11
C THR A 95 -1.48 19.94 1.17
N ALA A 96 -0.37 20.59 0.80
CA ALA A 96 0.61 21.07 1.77
C ALA A 96 0.02 22.11 2.75
N VAL A 97 -0.81 23.02 2.24
CA VAL A 97 -1.51 24.04 3.04
C VAL A 97 -2.56 23.40 3.95
N GLU A 98 -3.34 22.45 3.46
CA GLU A 98 -4.39 21.76 4.23
C GLU A 98 -3.78 20.86 5.32
N VAL A 99 -2.72 20.11 5.01
CA VAL A 99 -1.99 19.31 5.99
C VAL A 99 -1.38 20.22 7.07
N ARG A 100 -0.79 21.36 6.68
CA ARG A 100 -0.29 22.36 7.65
C ARG A 100 -1.39 23.02 8.47
N ALA A 101 -2.58 23.23 7.91
CA ALA A 101 -3.73 23.76 8.63
C ALA A 101 -4.17 22.85 9.79
N THR A 102 -3.86 21.55 9.71
CA THR A 102 -4.07 20.58 10.80
C THR A 102 -2.88 20.47 11.78
N GLY A 103 -1.85 21.30 11.61
CA GLY A 103 -0.63 21.30 12.43
C GLY A 103 0.40 20.23 12.03
N ILE A 104 0.12 19.42 11.01
CA ILE A 104 0.96 18.30 10.58
C ILE A 104 2.06 18.80 9.63
N PRO A 105 3.35 18.52 9.91
CA PRO A 105 4.47 19.01 9.10
C PRO A 105 4.91 18.07 7.97
N PHE A 106 4.28 16.90 7.84
CA PHE A 106 4.78 15.79 7.03
C PHE A 106 3.66 15.05 6.31
N ALA A 107 3.82 14.83 5.00
CA ALA A 107 2.91 14.04 4.18
C ALA A 107 3.60 12.75 3.73
N PHE A 108 2.96 11.61 4.00
CA PHE A 108 3.40 10.31 3.49
C PHE A 108 3.04 10.15 2.01
N ALA A 109 3.62 11.00 1.14
CA ALA A 109 3.41 11.01 -0.29
C ALA A 109 4.64 11.62 -0.99
N PRO A 110 4.97 11.24 -2.22
CA PRO A 110 4.20 10.37 -3.12
C PRO A 110 4.48 8.87 -3.03
N CYS A 111 3.49 8.05 -3.42
CA CYS A 111 3.75 6.66 -3.76
C CYS A 111 4.34 6.59 -5.18
N ILE A 112 5.62 6.25 -5.30
CA ILE A 112 6.38 6.13 -6.56
C ILE A 112 6.63 4.66 -6.92
N ALA A 113 5.75 3.75 -6.47
CA ALA A 113 5.79 2.38 -6.94
C ALA A 113 5.54 2.34 -8.44
N VAL A 114 6.19 1.41 -9.13
CA VAL A 114 5.92 1.09 -10.53
C VAL A 114 5.10 -0.19 -10.55
N CYS A 115 3.78 -0.07 -10.59
CA CYS A 115 2.89 -1.24 -10.55
C CYS A 115 3.08 -2.07 -11.81
N ARG A 116 3.59 -3.30 -11.68
CA ARG A 116 3.79 -4.23 -12.80
C ARG A 116 2.66 -5.26 -12.93
N ASP A 117 1.76 -5.31 -11.95
CA ASP A 117 0.64 -6.24 -11.93
C ASP A 117 -0.60 -5.58 -11.29
N PRO A 118 -1.68 -5.37 -12.06
CA PRO A 118 -2.88 -4.69 -11.56
C PRO A 118 -3.67 -5.49 -10.52
N ARG A 119 -3.34 -6.78 -10.30
CA ARG A 119 -3.90 -7.57 -9.18
C ARG A 119 -3.39 -7.07 -7.82
N TRP A 120 -2.31 -6.29 -7.81
CA TRP A 120 -1.81 -5.67 -6.60
C TRP A 120 -2.81 -4.64 -6.07
N GLY A 121 -3.32 -4.85 -4.85
CA GLY A 121 -4.36 -4.01 -4.24
C GLY A 121 -3.97 -2.55 -3.97
N ARG A 122 -2.72 -2.15 -4.25
CA ARG A 122 -2.23 -0.75 -4.17
C ARG A 122 -1.76 -0.22 -5.53
N CYS A 123 -2.07 -0.93 -6.61
CA CYS A 123 -1.70 -0.51 -7.96
C CYS A 123 -2.23 0.88 -8.30
N TYR A 124 -3.36 1.30 -7.70
CA TYR A 124 -3.91 2.65 -7.83
C TYR A 124 -3.05 3.74 -7.19
N GLU A 125 -2.13 3.40 -6.28
CA GLU A 125 -1.18 4.35 -5.68
C GLU A 125 0.07 4.55 -6.55
N SER A 126 0.34 3.62 -7.48
CA SER A 126 1.44 3.73 -8.45
C SER A 126 1.01 4.64 -9.59
N TYR A 127 1.84 5.64 -9.94
CA TYR A 127 1.52 6.52 -11.07
C TYR A 127 1.48 5.78 -12.40
N SER A 128 2.32 4.76 -12.61
CA SER A 128 2.40 4.03 -13.89
C SER A 128 3.13 2.70 -13.74
N GLU A 129 2.91 1.80 -14.69
CA GLU A 129 3.78 0.63 -14.90
C GLU A 129 5.09 0.98 -15.62
N ASP A 130 5.18 2.17 -16.23
CA ASP A 130 6.38 2.73 -16.86
C ASP A 130 7.16 3.61 -15.88
N PRO A 131 8.41 3.25 -15.52
CA PRO A 131 9.22 4.02 -14.57
C PRO A 131 9.51 5.46 -15.01
N LYS A 132 9.52 5.78 -16.31
CA LYS A 132 9.76 7.16 -16.79
C LYS A 132 8.60 8.09 -16.42
N ILE A 133 7.38 7.59 -16.47
CA ILE A 133 6.19 8.36 -16.06
C ILE A 133 6.18 8.53 -14.53
N VAL A 134 6.58 7.50 -13.79
CA VAL A 134 6.72 7.63 -12.32
C VAL A 134 7.79 8.65 -11.95
N GLU A 135 8.90 8.73 -12.71
CA GLU A 135 9.96 9.73 -12.56
C GLU A 135 9.43 11.16 -12.78
N GLU A 136 8.68 11.41 -13.85
CA GLU A 136 8.07 12.72 -14.13
C GLU A 136 7.08 13.15 -13.03
N MET A 137 6.33 12.21 -12.44
CA MET A 137 5.35 12.50 -11.39
C MET A 137 5.99 12.82 -10.02
N THR A 138 7.32 12.72 -9.91
CA THR A 138 8.02 13.15 -8.69
C THR A 138 7.93 14.66 -8.44
N ASP A 139 7.49 15.47 -9.42
CA ASP A 139 7.23 16.91 -9.27
C ASP A 139 6.24 17.25 -8.15
N ILE A 140 5.36 16.31 -7.76
CA ILE A 140 4.52 16.47 -6.56
C ILE A 140 5.34 16.73 -5.28
N ILE A 141 6.57 16.22 -5.21
CA ILE A 141 7.52 16.47 -4.13
C ILE A 141 7.85 17.96 -4.05
N LEU A 142 8.07 18.63 -5.18
CA LEU A 142 8.29 20.08 -5.24
C LEU A 142 7.02 20.86 -4.88
N GLY A 143 5.83 20.35 -5.22
CA GLY A 143 4.56 20.91 -4.77
C GLY A 143 4.43 20.90 -3.24
N LEU A 144 4.74 19.76 -2.62
CA LEU A 144 4.66 19.52 -1.17
C LEU A 144 5.74 20.27 -0.38
N GLN A 145 7.00 20.21 -0.85
CA GLN A 145 8.17 20.74 -0.14
C GLN A 145 8.56 22.15 -0.56
N GLY A 146 8.19 22.59 -1.77
CA GLY A 146 8.62 23.85 -2.39
C GLY A 146 9.78 23.67 -3.38
N GLU A 147 9.97 24.66 -4.24
CA GLU A 147 11.04 24.69 -5.25
C GLU A 147 12.43 24.68 -4.60
N ILE A 148 13.32 23.84 -5.12
CA ILE A 148 14.71 23.74 -4.66
C ILE A 148 15.53 24.82 -5.39
N SER A 149 16.37 25.55 -4.67
CA SER A 149 17.25 26.56 -5.27
C SER A 149 18.28 25.96 -6.23
N ASN A 150 18.60 26.68 -7.31
CA ASN A 150 19.69 26.30 -8.21
C ASN A 150 21.01 26.16 -7.44
N GLY A 151 21.67 25.01 -7.60
CA GLY A 151 22.96 24.69 -6.94
C GLY A 151 22.86 23.82 -5.69
N SER A 152 21.67 23.38 -5.28
CA SER A 152 21.49 22.44 -4.17
C SER A 152 22.08 21.05 -4.48
N GLU A 153 22.65 20.40 -3.46
CA GLU A 153 23.22 19.07 -3.56
C GLU A 153 22.13 17.98 -3.63
N LYS A 154 22.28 17.02 -4.53
CA LYS A 154 21.33 15.90 -4.68
C LYS A 154 21.36 15.01 -3.43
N GLY A 155 20.19 14.60 -2.95
CA GLY A 155 20.04 13.72 -1.78
C GLY A 155 19.94 14.44 -0.43
N VAL A 156 20.06 15.77 -0.41
CA VAL A 156 19.88 16.57 0.81
C VAL A 156 18.38 16.86 1.03
N PRO A 157 17.82 16.65 2.23
CA PRO A 157 16.41 16.92 2.52
C PRO A 157 16.11 18.43 2.45
N TYR A 158 14.93 18.77 1.91
CA TYR A 158 14.51 20.16 1.72
C TYR A 158 13.03 20.39 2.04
N VAL A 159 12.71 21.51 2.70
CA VAL A 159 11.35 22.06 2.86
C VAL A 159 11.45 23.59 2.90
N ALA A 160 10.79 24.28 1.97
CA ALA A 160 10.91 25.73 1.75
C ALA A 160 10.33 26.61 2.87
N GLY A 161 9.64 26.03 3.85
CA GLY A 161 9.21 26.77 5.05
C GLY A 161 7.89 26.29 5.66
N LYS A 162 7.34 27.10 6.57
CA LYS A 162 6.20 26.77 7.44
C LYS A 162 4.88 26.45 6.73
N ASN A 163 4.72 26.84 5.47
CA ASN A 163 3.53 26.56 4.66
C ASN A 163 3.71 25.33 3.75
N LYS A 164 4.82 24.60 3.91
CA LYS A 164 5.17 23.39 3.14
C LYS A 164 5.35 22.22 4.08
N VAL A 165 5.23 21.01 3.55
CA VAL A 165 5.37 19.77 4.32
C VAL A 165 6.54 18.97 3.79
N ALA A 166 7.19 18.19 4.66
CA ALA A 166 8.09 17.15 4.19
C ALA A 166 7.30 16.13 3.33
N ALA A 167 7.93 15.60 2.30
CA ALA A 167 7.40 14.56 1.44
C ALA A 167 8.12 13.23 1.71
N CYS A 168 7.54 12.13 1.24
CA CYS A 168 8.06 10.78 1.40
C CYS A 168 7.82 10.01 0.10
N ALA A 169 8.87 9.90 -0.72
CA ALA A 169 8.89 8.98 -1.84
C ALA A 169 8.86 7.54 -1.30
N LYS A 170 7.79 6.79 -1.60
CA LYS A 170 7.57 5.44 -1.06
C LYS A 170 6.96 4.51 -2.10
N HIS A 171 7.10 3.19 -2.03
CA HIS A 171 8.02 2.43 -1.19
C HIS A 171 9.22 2.10 -2.09
N PHE A 172 10.45 2.22 -1.58
CA PHE A 172 11.63 2.24 -2.44
C PHE A 172 12.11 0.84 -2.83
N VAL A 173 11.71 0.47 -4.07
CA VAL A 173 11.95 -0.65 -5.04
C VAL A 173 11.21 -2.00 -4.90
N GLY A 174 10.09 -2.14 -5.64
CA GLY A 174 9.27 -3.34 -5.61
C GLY A 174 9.96 -4.63 -6.10
N THR A 175 10.19 -5.58 -5.21
CA THR A 175 10.78 -6.91 -5.46
C THR A 175 9.88 -8.02 -4.90
N THR A 176 9.74 -9.16 -5.59
CA THR A 176 9.17 -10.36 -4.95
C THR A 176 10.10 -10.87 -3.86
N ILE A 177 9.60 -11.66 -2.89
CA ILE A 177 10.46 -12.32 -1.90
C ILE A 177 11.52 -13.19 -2.60
N LEU A 178 11.16 -13.89 -3.68
CA LEU A 178 12.13 -14.66 -4.48
C LEU A 178 13.22 -13.78 -5.11
N SER A 179 12.83 -12.66 -5.73
CA SER A 179 13.77 -11.70 -6.31
C SER A 179 14.68 -11.10 -5.24
N ALA A 180 14.13 -10.82 -4.07
CA ALA A 180 14.88 -10.31 -2.93
C ALA A 180 15.86 -11.36 -2.39
N ILE A 181 15.45 -12.63 -2.26
CA ILE A 181 16.34 -13.73 -1.87
C ILE A 181 17.52 -13.82 -2.83
N ASN A 182 17.25 -13.88 -4.14
CA ASN A 182 18.28 -13.94 -5.18
C ASN A 182 19.26 -12.76 -5.12
N SER A 183 18.79 -11.58 -4.74
CA SER A 183 19.62 -10.37 -4.63
C SER A 183 20.39 -10.29 -3.30
N THR A 184 19.93 -11.03 -2.29
CA THR A 184 20.43 -10.95 -0.92
C THR A 184 21.50 -12.01 -0.63
N VAL A 185 21.32 -13.24 -1.10
CA VAL A 185 22.26 -14.34 -0.82
C VAL A 185 23.62 -14.14 -1.48
N ASP A 186 24.65 -14.83 -0.98
CA ASP A 186 25.98 -14.83 -1.61
C ASP A 186 25.90 -15.33 -3.06
N LYS A 187 26.72 -14.78 -3.95
CA LYS A 187 26.71 -15.13 -5.39
C LYS A 187 27.01 -16.61 -5.68
N ASN A 188 27.62 -17.33 -4.74
CA ASN A 188 27.87 -18.77 -4.85
C ASN A 188 26.72 -19.63 -4.30
N THR A 189 25.69 -19.01 -3.73
CA THR A 189 24.49 -19.71 -3.25
C THR A 189 23.62 -20.08 -4.44
N GLU A 190 23.34 -21.37 -4.61
CA GLU A 190 22.37 -21.84 -5.58
C GLU A 190 20.95 -21.66 -5.02
N VAL A 191 20.11 -20.92 -5.75
CA VAL A 191 18.69 -20.73 -5.39
C VAL A 191 17.83 -21.47 -6.41
N VAL A 192 17.12 -22.49 -5.93
CA VAL A 192 16.15 -23.26 -6.73
C VAL A 192 14.74 -22.86 -6.31
N TYR A 193 13.91 -22.49 -7.28
CA TYR A 193 12.49 -22.21 -7.07
C TYR A 193 11.64 -23.37 -7.58
N SER A 194 10.72 -23.85 -6.75
CA SER A 194 9.67 -24.79 -7.12
C SER A 194 8.38 -24.40 -6.40
N GLU A 195 7.29 -24.28 -7.15
CA GLU A 195 6.00 -23.80 -6.63
C GLU A 195 5.29 -24.85 -5.76
N ASN A 196 5.38 -26.13 -6.12
CA ASN A 196 4.77 -27.23 -5.40
C ASN A 196 5.64 -28.50 -5.44
N PRO A 197 6.81 -28.50 -4.78
CA PRO A 197 7.69 -29.66 -4.77
C PRO A 197 7.12 -30.78 -3.91
N ASP A 198 7.29 -32.02 -4.37
CA ASP A 198 7.03 -33.20 -3.55
C ASP A 198 8.23 -33.53 -2.63
N SER A 199 7.99 -34.36 -1.62
CA SER A 199 9.02 -34.70 -0.64
C SER A 199 10.18 -35.54 -1.20
N GLU A 200 9.96 -36.31 -2.27
CA GLU A 200 11.01 -37.14 -2.89
C GLU A 200 12.00 -36.26 -3.64
N TYR A 201 11.49 -35.28 -4.39
CA TYR A 201 12.29 -34.25 -5.03
C TYR A 201 13.16 -33.53 -4.00
N VAL A 202 12.57 -33.00 -2.92
CA VAL A 202 13.32 -32.25 -1.88
C VAL A 202 14.43 -33.10 -1.27
N LYS A 203 14.16 -34.39 -0.97
CA LYS A 203 15.16 -35.32 -0.41
C LYS A 203 16.28 -35.65 -1.40
N SER A 204 15.97 -35.70 -2.70
CA SER A 204 16.95 -36.05 -3.75
C SER A 204 18.00 -34.96 -4.01
N GLN A 205 17.65 -33.69 -3.77
CA GLN A 205 18.47 -32.54 -4.15
C GLN A 205 19.48 -32.10 -3.08
N ASN A 206 19.51 -32.74 -1.90
CA ASN A 206 20.43 -32.40 -0.79
C ASN A 206 20.46 -30.90 -0.40
N PHE A 207 19.31 -30.23 -0.38
CA PHE A 207 19.23 -28.81 0.04
C PHE A 207 19.71 -28.61 1.49
N ASN A 208 20.41 -27.50 1.77
CA ASN A 208 20.84 -27.16 3.13
C ASN A 208 19.68 -26.69 4.02
N TYR A 209 18.75 -25.92 3.45
CA TYR A 209 17.54 -25.42 4.08
C TYR A 209 16.54 -24.98 3.01
N ALA A 210 15.28 -24.79 3.39
CA ALA A 210 14.23 -24.27 2.52
C ALA A 210 13.56 -23.01 3.11
N VAL A 211 13.12 -22.12 2.23
CA VAL A 211 12.25 -20.99 2.58
C VAL A 211 10.89 -21.24 1.90
N VAL A 212 9.86 -21.45 2.72
CA VAL A 212 8.51 -21.78 2.28
C VAL A 212 7.62 -20.55 2.43
N VAL A 213 7.15 -19.99 1.32
CA VAL A 213 6.28 -18.79 1.33
C VAL A 213 4.85 -19.20 0.99
N VAL A 214 3.95 -19.15 1.96
CA VAL A 214 2.54 -19.57 1.82
C VAL A 214 1.61 -18.58 2.54
N GLY A 215 0.30 -18.66 2.32
CA GLY A 215 -0.59 -17.64 2.89
C GLY A 215 -2.02 -17.64 2.39
N GLU A 216 -2.69 -16.51 2.59
CA GLU A 216 -4.02 -16.22 2.02
C GLU A 216 -3.88 -15.68 0.58
N HIS A 217 -4.89 -15.92 -0.26
CA HIS A 217 -5.05 -15.15 -1.50
C HIS A 217 -5.46 -13.70 -1.20
N PRO A 218 -5.26 -12.75 -2.13
CA PRO A 218 -5.81 -11.40 -2.00
C PRO A 218 -7.33 -11.41 -1.87
N TYR A 219 -7.87 -10.58 -0.96
CA TYR A 219 -9.31 -10.40 -0.76
C TYR A 219 -9.65 -8.97 -0.34
N THR A 220 -10.92 -8.60 -0.48
CA THR A 220 -11.48 -7.33 -0.01
C THR A 220 -12.91 -7.53 0.47
N GLU A 221 -13.31 -6.81 1.53
CA GLU A 221 -14.68 -6.78 2.04
C GLU A 221 -15.26 -8.19 2.30
N THR A 222 -16.48 -8.46 1.86
CA THR A 222 -17.20 -9.73 2.06
C THR A 222 -16.51 -10.94 1.42
N LYS A 223 -15.61 -10.73 0.44
CA LYS A 223 -14.78 -11.81 -0.11
C LYS A 223 -13.70 -12.26 0.86
N GLY A 224 -13.36 -11.43 1.85
CA GLY A 224 -12.46 -11.78 2.95
C GLY A 224 -13.15 -12.45 4.12
N ASP A 225 -14.48 -12.50 4.18
CA ASP A 225 -15.19 -13.16 5.27
C ASP A 225 -14.93 -14.66 5.21
N SER A 226 -14.35 -15.20 6.29
CA SER A 226 -14.00 -16.60 6.38
C SER A 226 -14.31 -17.13 7.77
N LYS A 227 -15.01 -18.26 7.81
CA LYS A 227 -15.30 -18.99 9.06
C LYS A 227 -14.19 -19.96 9.44
N THR A 228 -13.31 -20.31 8.49
CA THR A 228 -12.28 -21.33 8.68
C THR A 228 -10.91 -20.74 8.92
N LEU A 229 -10.64 -19.53 8.39
CA LEU A 229 -9.34 -18.83 8.51
C LEU A 229 -8.14 -19.73 8.15
N THR A 230 -8.31 -20.59 7.15
CA THR A 230 -7.27 -21.49 6.63
C THR A 230 -6.47 -20.81 5.52
N MET A 231 -5.17 -21.13 5.41
CA MET A 231 -4.36 -20.69 4.27
C MET A 231 -4.83 -21.35 2.97
N ALA A 232 -4.40 -20.80 1.83
CA ALA A 232 -4.71 -21.32 0.51
C ALA A 232 -3.92 -22.59 0.17
N ASP A 233 -4.54 -23.50 -0.57
CA ASP A 233 -3.85 -24.63 -1.19
C ASP A 233 -2.92 -24.16 -2.32
N PRO A 234 -1.78 -24.84 -2.55
CA PRO A 234 -1.31 -26.07 -1.89
C PRO A 234 -0.50 -25.84 -0.60
N GLY A 235 -0.61 -24.67 0.05
CA GLY A 235 0.22 -24.27 1.19
C GLY A 235 0.37 -25.31 2.31
N PRO A 236 -0.71 -25.94 2.80
CA PRO A 236 -0.64 -27.01 3.79
C PRO A 236 0.26 -28.18 3.40
N ASP A 237 0.15 -28.65 2.16
CA ASP A 237 0.91 -29.80 1.68
C ASP A 237 2.35 -29.42 1.36
N VAL A 238 2.59 -28.20 0.87
CA VAL A 238 3.93 -27.65 0.66
C VAL A 238 4.70 -27.57 1.98
N ILE A 239 4.08 -27.10 3.07
CA ILE A 239 4.71 -27.09 4.39
C ILE A 239 5.13 -28.52 4.78
N ARG A 240 4.20 -29.48 4.73
CA ARG A 240 4.46 -30.86 5.16
C ARG A 240 5.56 -31.53 4.33
N ASN A 241 5.48 -31.40 3.02
CA ASN A 241 6.41 -32.04 2.09
C ASN A 241 7.84 -31.51 2.26
N ILE A 242 8.00 -30.21 2.50
CA ILE A 242 9.31 -29.57 2.59
C ILE A 242 9.88 -29.68 4.01
N CYS A 243 9.11 -29.24 5.02
CA CYS A 243 9.57 -29.17 6.41
C CYS A 243 9.80 -30.55 7.03
N GLY A 244 9.09 -31.59 6.55
CA GLY A 244 9.37 -32.98 6.93
C GLY A 244 10.63 -33.57 6.26
N ALA A 245 11.22 -32.89 5.27
CA ALA A 245 12.35 -33.39 4.48
C ALA A 245 13.66 -32.63 4.72
N VAL A 246 13.59 -31.33 4.97
CA VAL A 246 14.76 -30.45 5.18
C VAL A 246 14.39 -29.35 6.17
N LYS A 247 15.40 -28.80 6.86
CA LYS A 247 15.18 -27.63 7.73
C LYS A 247 14.49 -26.51 6.98
N CYS A 248 13.39 -25.99 7.51
CA CYS A 248 12.57 -25.02 6.81
C CYS A 248 12.27 -23.76 7.62
N VAL A 249 12.24 -22.62 6.93
CA VAL A 249 11.62 -21.39 7.43
C VAL A 249 10.31 -21.17 6.69
N VAL A 250 9.19 -21.13 7.40
CA VAL A 250 7.89 -20.80 6.82
C VAL A 250 7.60 -19.31 6.99
N ILE A 251 7.33 -18.63 5.89
CA ILE A 251 6.90 -17.23 5.84
C ILE A 251 5.42 -17.19 5.48
N ILE A 252 4.59 -16.75 6.41
CA ILE A 252 3.14 -16.61 6.23
C ILE A 252 2.80 -15.20 5.74
N ILE A 253 2.21 -15.13 4.55
CA ILE A 253 1.62 -13.92 3.96
C ILE A 253 0.12 -13.92 4.24
N SER A 254 -0.35 -13.03 5.10
CA SER A 254 -1.76 -13.02 5.54
C SER A 254 -2.20 -11.64 6.00
N GLY A 255 -3.49 -11.34 5.86
CA GLY A 255 -4.06 -10.09 6.39
C GLY A 255 -4.34 -10.13 7.89
N ARG A 256 -4.22 -11.31 8.51
CA ARG A 256 -4.69 -11.62 9.87
C ARG A 256 -4.11 -12.96 10.37
N PRO A 257 -4.20 -13.27 11.67
CA PRO A 257 -3.91 -14.62 12.16
C PRO A 257 -4.78 -15.67 11.45
N ILE A 258 -4.14 -16.77 11.05
CA ILE A 258 -4.77 -17.92 10.36
C ILE A 258 -4.43 -19.23 11.08
N VAL A 259 -5.13 -20.31 10.74
CA VAL A 259 -4.85 -21.65 11.25
C VAL A 259 -3.43 -22.07 10.88
N ILE A 260 -2.58 -22.24 11.88
CA ILE A 260 -1.19 -22.69 11.73
C ILE A 260 -0.80 -23.80 12.71
N GLU A 261 -1.57 -23.99 13.79
CA GLU A 261 -1.30 -24.97 14.85
C GLU A 261 -0.95 -26.38 14.34
N PRO A 262 -1.67 -26.94 13.34
CA PRO A 262 -1.40 -28.31 12.87
C PRO A 262 -0.03 -28.53 12.24
N TYR A 263 0.69 -27.46 11.90
CA TYR A 263 1.97 -27.52 11.17
C TYR A 263 3.15 -27.10 12.05
N ILE A 264 2.91 -26.50 13.22
CA ILE A 264 3.97 -25.88 14.05
C ILE A 264 5.06 -26.87 14.44
N THR A 265 4.74 -28.14 14.68
CA THR A 265 5.71 -29.14 15.09
C THR A 265 6.67 -29.56 13.98
N GLU A 266 6.33 -29.29 12.71
CA GLU A 266 7.17 -29.61 11.55
C GLU A 266 8.06 -28.43 11.16
N ILE A 267 7.71 -27.20 11.56
CA ILE A 267 8.36 -25.96 11.13
C ILE A 267 9.53 -25.60 12.06
N ASP A 268 10.75 -25.44 11.52
CA ASP A 268 11.91 -25.01 12.34
C ASP A 268 11.84 -23.53 12.73
N ALA A 269 11.34 -22.67 11.83
CA ALA A 269 11.12 -21.25 12.10
C ALA A 269 9.90 -20.70 11.35
N LEU A 270 9.08 -19.90 12.03
CA LEU A 270 7.87 -19.30 11.49
C LEU A 270 7.96 -17.77 11.51
N VAL A 271 7.70 -17.14 10.37
CA VAL A 271 7.65 -15.68 10.20
C VAL A 271 6.25 -15.27 9.75
N ALA A 272 5.57 -14.45 10.55
CA ALA A 272 4.35 -13.77 10.12
C ALA A 272 4.72 -12.45 9.41
N ALA A 273 4.72 -12.45 8.08
CA ALA A 273 5.12 -11.31 7.27
C ALA A 273 3.96 -10.38 6.88
N TRP A 274 2.73 -10.73 7.30
CA TRP A 274 1.51 -9.98 7.01
C TRP A 274 1.31 -9.78 5.50
N LEU A 275 1.01 -8.54 5.07
CA LEU A 275 0.97 -8.14 3.67
C LEU A 275 2.11 -7.12 3.43
N PRO A 276 3.35 -7.57 3.16
CA PRO A 276 4.55 -6.73 3.22
C PRO A 276 4.66 -5.69 2.09
N GLY A 277 3.70 -5.65 1.18
CA GLY A 277 3.69 -4.72 0.05
C GLY A 277 4.63 -5.15 -1.07
N SER A 278 5.18 -4.17 -1.77
CA SER A 278 6.04 -4.40 -2.93
C SER A 278 7.49 -4.75 -2.56
N GLU A 279 7.93 -4.46 -1.33
CA GLU A 279 9.35 -4.43 -0.95
C GLU A 279 9.80 -5.77 -0.34
N GLY A 280 9.89 -6.83 -1.16
CA GLY A 280 10.36 -8.15 -0.71
C GLY A 280 11.72 -8.12 0.01
N GLN A 281 12.57 -7.13 -0.28
CA GLN A 281 13.85 -6.92 0.40
C GLN A 281 13.71 -6.76 1.91
N GLY A 282 12.63 -6.12 2.40
CA GLY A 282 12.40 -5.98 3.84
C GLY A 282 12.21 -7.31 4.56
N VAL A 283 11.75 -8.36 3.86
CA VAL A 283 11.66 -9.72 4.41
C VAL A 283 13.04 -10.34 4.52
N THR A 284 13.87 -10.18 3.48
CA THR A 284 15.20 -10.80 3.42
C THR A 284 16.23 -10.10 4.31
N ASP A 285 16.08 -8.80 4.53
CA ASP A 285 16.88 -7.99 5.46
C ASP A 285 16.93 -8.61 6.87
N VAL A 286 15.79 -9.12 7.37
CA VAL A 286 15.73 -9.77 8.68
C VAL A 286 15.95 -11.28 8.61
N LEU A 287 15.53 -11.93 7.52
CA LEU A 287 15.69 -13.37 7.35
C LEU A 287 17.16 -13.79 7.29
N PHE A 288 17.99 -12.99 6.62
CA PHE A 288 19.43 -13.24 6.45
C PHE A 288 20.31 -12.42 7.41
N GLY A 289 19.71 -11.74 8.38
CA GLY A 289 20.42 -11.16 9.52
C GLY A 289 21.07 -9.80 9.30
N ASP A 290 20.77 -9.07 8.21
CA ASP A 290 21.21 -7.68 8.06
C ASP A 290 20.63 -6.81 9.19
N TYR A 291 19.41 -7.15 9.62
CA TYR A 291 18.78 -6.65 10.83
C TYR A 291 18.23 -7.78 11.69
N GLY A 292 18.05 -7.52 12.98
CA GLY A 292 17.38 -8.44 13.90
C GLY A 292 15.86 -8.36 13.80
N PHE A 293 15.16 -9.49 13.97
CA PHE A 293 13.72 -9.49 14.18
C PHE A 293 13.37 -8.74 15.47
N THR A 294 12.41 -7.83 15.39
CA THR A 294 11.93 -7.03 16.54
C THR A 294 10.40 -6.96 16.65
N GLY A 295 9.69 -7.37 15.60
CA GLY A 295 8.23 -7.31 15.52
C GLY A 295 7.54 -8.05 16.66
N LYS A 296 6.42 -7.49 17.13
CA LYS A 296 5.55 -8.08 18.14
C LYS A 296 4.14 -8.18 17.56
N LEU A 297 3.44 -9.27 17.87
CA LEU A 297 2.10 -9.54 17.38
C LEU A 297 1.14 -8.43 17.83
N PRO A 298 0.53 -7.68 16.91
CA PRO A 298 -0.49 -6.68 17.24
C PRO A 298 -1.88 -7.30 17.44
N ARG A 299 -2.00 -8.64 17.29
CA ARG A 299 -3.22 -9.41 17.49
C ARG A 299 -2.91 -10.75 18.12
N THR A 300 -3.83 -11.26 18.93
CA THR A 300 -3.80 -12.63 19.42
C THR A 300 -3.82 -13.62 18.26
N TRP A 301 -2.92 -14.61 18.27
CA TRP A 301 -2.99 -15.77 17.37
C TRP A 301 -3.73 -16.90 18.08
N PHE A 302 -4.89 -17.30 17.56
CA PHE A 302 -5.73 -18.35 18.14
C PHE A 302 -5.14 -19.75 17.89
N LYS A 303 -5.49 -20.73 18.73
CA LYS A 303 -5.17 -22.15 18.51
C LYS A 303 -6.13 -22.76 17.50
N THR A 304 -7.42 -22.56 17.72
CA THR A 304 -8.50 -23.01 16.83
C THR A 304 -9.51 -21.89 16.61
N VAL A 305 -10.22 -21.93 15.48
CA VAL A 305 -11.24 -20.92 15.17
C VAL A 305 -12.43 -20.94 16.12
N ASP A 306 -12.67 -22.07 16.80
CA ASP A 306 -13.75 -22.21 17.79
C ASP A 306 -13.53 -21.36 19.05
N GLN A 307 -12.30 -20.88 19.28
CA GLN A 307 -12.00 -19.96 20.38
C GLN A 307 -12.47 -18.53 20.09
N LEU A 308 -12.85 -18.22 18.85
CA LEU A 308 -13.20 -16.85 18.46
C LEU A 308 -14.61 -16.47 18.95
N PRO A 309 -14.81 -15.22 19.43
CA PRO A 309 -13.80 -14.19 19.63
C PRO A 309 -12.93 -14.45 20.87
N THR A 310 -11.62 -14.23 20.75
CA THR A 310 -10.67 -14.26 21.88
C THR A 310 -9.68 -13.08 21.77
N ASN A 311 -9.59 -12.27 22.81
CA ASN A 311 -8.78 -11.06 22.87
C ASN A 311 -8.06 -10.94 24.22
N ILE A 312 -7.00 -10.13 24.24
CA ILE A 312 -6.29 -9.82 25.48
C ILE A 312 -7.25 -9.25 26.53
N GLY A 313 -7.25 -9.86 27.72
CA GLY A 313 -8.12 -9.48 28.84
C GLY A 313 -9.39 -10.33 28.99
N ASP A 314 -9.72 -11.18 28.01
CA ASP A 314 -10.86 -12.09 28.12
C ASP A 314 -10.62 -13.17 29.19
N SER A 315 -11.67 -13.57 29.91
CA SER A 315 -11.56 -14.59 30.96
C SER A 315 -11.18 -15.98 30.44
N HIS A 316 -11.50 -16.27 29.17
CA HIS A 316 -11.19 -17.51 28.46
C HIS A 316 -9.99 -17.37 27.51
N TYR A 317 -9.08 -16.43 27.78
CA TYR A 317 -7.92 -16.15 26.93
C TYR A 317 -6.88 -17.29 26.94
N ASP A 318 -6.89 -18.12 25.90
CA ASP A 318 -5.97 -19.26 25.73
C ASP A 318 -5.37 -19.31 24.30
N PRO A 319 -4.46 -18.37 23.95
CA PRO A 319 -3.95 -18.23 22.60
C PRO A 319 -2.86 -19.24 22.24
N LEU A 320 -2.64 -19.46 20.93
CA LEU A 320 -1.43 -20.14 20.43
C LEU A 320 -0.22 -19.23 20.62
N PHE A 321 -0.34 -17.98 20.19
CA PHE A 321 0.64 -16.92 20.46
C PHE A 321 -0.10 -15.70 21.02
N PRO A 322 0.24 -15.23 22.23
CA PRO A 322 -0.45 -14.11 22.86
C PRO A 322 -0.18 -12.78 22.13
N PHE A 323 -1.04 -11.79 22.37
CA PHE A 323 -0.79 -10.41 21.96
C PHE A 323 0.57 -9.94 22.49
N GLY A 324 1.34 -9.24 21.67
CA GLY A 324 2.69 -8.78 22.01
C GLY A 324 3.77 -9.87 21.94
N PHE A 325 3.43 -11.12 21.58
CA PHE A 325 4.44 -12.16 21.34
C PHE A 325 5.32 -11.83 20.13
N GLY A 326 6.58 -12.22 20.18
CA GLY A 326 7.49 -12.12 19.04
C GLY A 326 8.91 -12.40 19.50
N LEU A 327 9.57 -13.35 18.86
CA LEU A 327 10.98 -13.64 19.14
C LEU A 327 11.86 -12.55 18.50
N THR A 328 13.08 -12.43 19.00
CA THR A 328 14.04 -11.46 18.49
C THR A 328 15.33 -12.14 18.06
N THR A 329 15.94 -11.64 17.00
CA THR A 329 17.32 -12.00 16.62
C THR A 329 18.21 -10.76 16.73
N LYS A 330 19.53 -10.96 16.71
CA LYS A 330 20.49 -9.86 16.56
C LYS A 330 20.95 -9.82 15.12
N ALA A 331 21.30 -8.62 14.63
CA ALA A 331 22.00 -8.50 13.35
C ALA A 331 23.31 -9.29 13.39
N THR A 332 23.66 -9.94 12.29
CA THR A 332 24.95 -10.61 12.12
C THR A 332 25.97 -9.59 11.58
N VAL A 333 27.20 -9.64 12.09
CA VAL A 333 28.25 -8.71 11.64
C VAL A 333 28.78 -9.21 10.30
N SER A 334 28.47 -8.45 9.24
CA SER A 334 28.99 -8.51 7.85
C SER A 334 28.80 -9.83 7.08
N ARG A 335 28.16 -9.71 5.90
CA ARG A 335 28.42 -10.60 4.75
C ARG A 335 29.76 -10.28 4.12
#